data_AF-A0A966QDB6-F1
#
_entry.id   AF-A0A966QDB6-F1
#
_cell.length_a   1.000
_cell.length_b   1.000
_cell.length_c   1.000
_cell.angle_alpha   90.00
_cell.angle_beta   90.00
_cell.angle_gamma   90.00
#
_symmetry.space_group_name_H-M   'P 1'
#
loop_
_entity.id
_entity.type
_entity.pdbx_description
1 polymer ?
#
loop_
_entity_poly.entity_id
_entity_poly.type
_entity_poly.pdbx_seq_one_letter_code
_entity_poly.pdbx_strand_id
1 'polypeptide(L)' 'MKLPDFPWDALAPYGQRARKDPRGVIDLSQGTPVDPTPEFIQESLRASSNSPSYPFTTGSAELRSALKDFV' A
#
# COMPACT_ATOMS: atom_id res chain seq x y z
N MET A 1 5.05 9.72 27.42
CA MET A 1 6.30 9.23 26.80
C MET A 1 6.27 9.63 25.33
N LYS A 2 7.34 10.25 24.79
CA LYS A 2 7.40 10.63 23.37
C LYS A 2 7.96 9.44 22.58
N LEU A 3 7.23 8.99 21.56
CA LEU A 3 7.68 7.94 20.66
C LEU A 3 8.72 8.51 19.68
N PRO A 4 9.65 7.69 19.16
CA PRO A 4 10.58 8.12 18.13
C PRO A 4 9.81 8.49 16.86
N ASP A 5 10.32 9.50 16.14
CA ASP A 5 9.84 9.83 14.80
C ASP A 5 10.18 8.66 13.84
N PHE A 6 9.34 8.42 12.84
CA PHE A 6 9.62 7.38 11.88
C PHE A 6 10.80 7.78 10.97
N PRO A 7 11.56 6.81 10.42
CA PRO A 7 12.73 7.12 9.58
C PRO A 7 12.45 8.03 8.37
N TRP A 8 11.23 7.97 7.81
CA TRP A 8 10.81 8.84 6.71
C TRP A 8 10.41 10.25 7.14
N ASP A 9 10.05 10.47 8.41
CA ASP A 9 9.75 11.80 8.95
C ASP A 9 11.00 12.69 8.96
N ALA A 10 12.18 12.07 9.09
CA ALA A 10 13.47 12.75 8.97
C ALA A 10 13.69 13.37 7.57
N LEU A 11 12.99 12.89 6.54
CA LEU A 11 13.10 13.40 5.18
C LEU A 11 12.16 14.57 4.89
N ALA A 12 11.20 14.86 5.77
CA ALA A 12 10.18 15.89 5.57
C ALA A 12 10.76 17.30 5.30
N PRO A 13 11.80 17.80 6.03
CA PRO A 13 12.37 19.12 5.75
C PRO A 13 13.03 19.22 4.37
N TYR A 14 13.66 18.14 3.91
CA TYR A 14 14.29 18.08 2.60
C TYR A 14 13.25 18.05 1.48
N GLY A 15 12.15 17.30 1.68
CA GLY A 15 11.01 17.30 0.77
C GLY A 15 10.34 18.67 0.66
N GLN A 16 10.22 19.43 1.76
CA GLN A 16 9.71 20.82 1.72
C GLN A 16 10.62 21.75 0.93
N ARG A 17 11.95 21.59 1.04
CA ARG A 17 12.91 22.37 0.26
C ARG A 17 12.86 22.03 -1.23
N ALA A 18 12.80 20.74 -1.56
CA ALA A 18 12.79 20.28 -2.95
C ALA A 18 11.52 20.72 -3.71
N ARG A 19 10.35 20.71 -3.05
CA ARG A 19 9.08 21.19 -3.63
C ARG A 19 9.06 22.68 -4.00
N LYS A 20 10.04 23.46 -3.55
CA LYS A 20 10.20 24.88 -3.95
C LYS A 20 10.91 25.06 -5.30
N ASP A 21 11.47 24.01 -5.90
CA ASP A 21 12.11 24.08 -7.22
C ASP A 21 11.02 24.20 -8.32
N PRO A 22 11.08 25.21 -9.21
CA PRO A 22 10.11 25.41 -10.28
C PRO A 22 9.99 24.25 -11.28
N ARG A 23 11.01 23.38 -11.37
CA ARG A 23 11.01 22.22 -12.28
C ARG A 23 10.31 21.00 -11.68
N GLY A 24 9.85 21.09 -10.42
CA GLY A 24 9.25 20.00 -9.68
C GLY A 24 10.27 19.14 -8.94
N VAL A 25 9.78 18.06 -8.32
CA VAL A 25 10.58 17.14 -7.48
C VAL A 25 10.30 15.70 -7.87
N ILE A 26 11.33 14.85 -7.82
CA ILE A 26 11.19 13.39 -7.83
C ILE A 26 11.31 12.93 -6.37
N ASP A 27 10.23 12.39 -5.83
CA ASP A 27 10.19 11.94 -4.44
C ASP A 27 10.65 10.47 -4.36
N LEU A 28 11.86 10.24 -3.86
CA LEU A 28 12.44 8.92 -3.62
C LEU A 28 12.48 8.56 -2.12
N SER A 29 11.72 9.29 -1.29
CA SER A 29 11.71 9.10 0.16
C SER A 29 10.78 7.98 0.64
N GLN A 30 9.81 7.59 -0.18
CA GLN A 30 8.83 6.54 0.13
C GLN A 30 8.94 5.37 -0.85
N GLY A 31 8.97 4.15 -0.29
CA GLY A 31 9.00 2.90 -1.07
C GLY A 31 7.61 2.36 -1.43
N THR A 32 6.54 3.12 -1.18
CA THR A 32 5.17 2.71 -1.53
C THR A 32 5.01 2.75 -3.05
N PRO A 33 4.61 1.64 -3.71
CA PRO A 33 4.32 1.65 -5.14
C PRO A 33 3.28 2.71 -5.49
N VAL A 34 3.50 3.44 -6.58
CA VAL A 34 2.59 4.51 -7.04
C VAL A 34 1.76 4.10 -8.27
N ASP A 35 2.07 2.95 -8.85
CA ASP A 35 1.37 2.44 -10.01
C ASP A 35 -0.07 2.03 -9.64
N PRO A 36 -1.04 2.17 -10.57
CA PRO A 36 -2.38 1.67 -10.37
C PRO A 36 -2.40 0.17 -10.10
N THR A 37 -3.26 -0.26 -9.18
CA THR A 37 -3.57 -1.69 -9.01
C THR A 37 -4.04 -2.30 -10.34
N PRO A 38 -3.55 -3.47 -10.76
CA PRO A 38 -4.01 -4.12 -11.99
C PRO A 38 -5.54 -4.27 -12.08
N GLU A 39 -6.12 -3.99 -13.24
CA GLU A 39 -7.59 -3.91 -13.43
C GLU A 39 -8.31 -5.21 -13.04
N PHE A 40 -7.74 -6.37 -13.37
CA PHE A 40 -8.36 -7.66 -13.04
C PHE A 40 -8.50 -7.89 -11.52
N ILE A 41 -7.60 -7.30 -10.71
CA ILE A 41 -7.68 -7.34 -9.25
C ILE A 41 -8.79 -6.41 -8.77
N GLN A 42 -8.87 -5.20 -9.34
CA GLN A 42 -9.93 -4.24 -9.02
C GLN A 42 -11.32 -4.80 -9.33
N GLU A 43 -11.49 -5.44 -10.48
CA GLU A 43 -12.75 -6.06 -10.90
C GLU A 43 -13.15 -7.22 -9.99
N SER A 44 -12.19 -8.09 -9.63
CA SER A 44 -12.44 -9.21 -8.71
C SER A 44 -12.94 -8.71 -7.35
N LEU A 45 -12.32 -7.66 -6.80
CA LEU A 45 -12.77 -7.04 -5.56
C LEU A 45 -14.19 -6.46 -5.68
N ARG A 46 -14.48 -5.76 -6.79
CA ARG A 46 -15.80 -5.17 -7.06
C ARG A 46 -16.88 -6.24 -7.09
N ALA A 47 -16.65 -7.32 -7.83
CA ALA A 47 -17.57 -8.45 -7.96
C ALA A 47 -17.81 -9.18 -6.62
N SER A 48 -16.80 -9.27 -5.75
CA SER A 48 -16.90 -9.95 -4.44
C SER A 48 -17.26 -9.04 -3.27
N SER A 49 -17.54 -7.76 -3.50
CA SER A 49 -17.74 -6.75 -2.45
C SER A 49 -18.94 -7.03 -1.52
N ASN A 50 -19.98 -7.69 -2.02
CA ASN A 50 -21.12 -8.13 -1.21
C ASN A 50 -20.87 -9.51 -0.58
N SER A 51 -20.07 -9.54 0.49
CA SER A 51 -19.73 -10.78 1.21
C SER A 51 -20.21 -10.71 2.67
N PRO A 52 -21.51 -10.93 2.94
CA PRO A 52 -22.03 -10.95 4.30
C PRO A 52 -21.45 -12.12 5.12
N SER A 53 -21.55 -12.04 6.44
CA SER A 53 -21.03 -12.97 7.46
C SER A 53 -19.66 -12.61 8.04
N TYR A 54 -19.31 -13.23 9.17
CA TYR A 54 -18.01 -13.04 9.80
C TYR A 54 -16.90 -13.78 9.02
N PRO A 55 -15.79 -13.11 8.68
CA PRO A 55 -14.68 -13.74 7.98
C PRO A 55 -13.91 -14.69 8.91
N PHE A 56 -13.28 -15.69 8.33
CA PHE A 56 -12.35 -16.56 9.06
C PHE A 56 -11.09 -15.80 9.46
N THR A 57 -10.65 -15.96 10.71
CA THR A 57 -9.40 -15.36 11.21
C THR A 57 -8.15 -15.85 10.47
N THR A 58 -8.23 -17.02 9.84
CA THR A 58 -7.15 -17.64 9.07
C THR A 58 -7.26 -17.41 7.55
N GLY A 59 -8.26 -16.65 7.10
CA GLY A 59 -8.60 -16.51 5.67
C GLY A 59 -9.37 -17.70 5.10
N SER A 60 -9.86 -17.57 3.87
CA SER A 60 -10.63 -18.65 3.21
C SER A 60 -9.75 -19.85 2.85
N ALA A 61 -10.37 -21.00 2.54
CA ALA A 61 -9.61 -22.17 2.10
C ALA A 61 -8.92 -21.91 0.75
N GLU A 62 -9.59 -21.21 -0.16
CA GLU A 62 -9.13 -20.83 -1.49
C GLU A 62 -7.92 -19.90 -1.39
N LEU A 63 -7.98 -18.86 -0.53
CA LEU A 63 -6.86 -17.96 -0.29
C LEU A 63 -5.63 -18.71 0.20
N ARG A 64 -5.80 -19.59 1.19
CA ARG A 64 -4.69 -20.37 1.75
C ARG A 64 -4.09 -21.35 0.74
N SER A 65 -4.89 -21.90 -0.18
CA SER A 65 -4.37 -22.74 -1.27
C SER A 65 -3.56 -21.91 -2.25
N ALA A 66 -4.13 -20.81 -2.75
CA ALA A 66 -3.48 -19.93 -3.71
C ALA A 66 -2.14 -19.38 -3.18
N LEU A 67 -2.08 -19.04 -1.88
CA LEU A 67 -0.83 -18.60 -1.24
C LEU A 67 0.25 -19.69 -1.23
N LYS A 68 -0.12 -20.96 -1.04
CA LYS A 68 0.82 -22.09 -1.06
C LYS A 68 1.31 -22.40 -2.47
N ASP A 69 0.45 -22.22 -3.47
CA ASP A 69 0.80 -22.46 -4.87
C ASP A 69 1.66 -21.34 -5.46
N PHE A 70 1.60 -20.14 -4.88
CA PHE A 70 2.37 -18.96 -5.33
C PHE A 70 3.82 -18.95 -4.85
N VAL A 71 4.10 -19.51 -3.66
CA VAL A 71 5.44 -19.56 -3.04
C VAL A 71 6.19 -20.83 -3.40
#